data_AF-A0A969I6N0-F1
#
_entry.id   AF-A0A969I6N0-F1
#
_cell.length_a   1.000
_cell.length_b   1.000
_cell.length_c   1.000
_cell.angle_alpha   90.00
_cell.angle_beta   90.00
_cell.angle_gamma   90.00
#
_symmetry.space_group_name_H-M   'P 1'
#
loop_
_entity.id
_entity.type
_entity.pdbx_description
1 polymer ?
#
loop_
_entity_poly.entity_id
_entity_poly.type
_entity_poly.pdbx_seq_one_letter_code
_entity_poly.pdbx_strand_id
1 'polypeptide(L)'
;MKTRNALGLVSVAALSLTALLPFAASSIAGDSNGYVWHYRPHNKSVYQPHRPRYDRVYSYRRRHNHDHDRDRDYVDDKFDRDRECKPPLARTGGEAFDEDNAKQRADLAWQEEVRFLWGERYMDVANAQRARYECSRSSTNESWIGKAGERIAGDAAVKKRCRITALPCRGERDKADKRDR
;
A
#
# COMPACT_ATOMS: atom_id res chain seq x y z
N MET A 1 9.42 79.39 11.38
CA MET A 1 8.03 79.18 11.85
C MET A 1 7.74 77.69 11.86
N LYS A 2 7.21 77.20 12.98
CA LYS A 2 7.08 75.80 13.35
C LYS A 2 5.61 75.42 13.20
N THR A 3 5.24 74.64 12.20
CA THR A 3 3.87 74.13 12.04
C THR A 3 3.84 72.65 12.38
N ARG A 4 3.38 72.36 13.60
CA ARG A 4 2.87 71.05 13.99
C ARG A 4 1.44 70.96 13.46
N ASN A 5 1.13 69.92 12.70
CA ASN A 5 -0.25 69.53 12.42
C ASN A 5 -0.45 68.05 12.75
N ALA A 6 -1.63 67.81 13.28
CA ALA A 6 -2.02 66.68 14.11
C ALA A 6 -2.70 65.55 13.31
N LEU A 7 -2.69 64.37 13.93
CA LEU A 7 -3.77 63.37 14.01
C LEU A 7 -4.50 62.97 12.71
N GLY A 8 -4.25 61.73 12.31
CA GLY A 8 -5.11 60.96 11.42
C GLY A 8 -5.04 59.48 11.78
N LEU A 9 -5.65 59.10 12.91
CA LEU A 9 -5.94 57.71 13.26
C LEU A 9 -7.03 57.21 12.30
N VAL A 10 -6.63 56.49 11.25
CA VAL A 10 -7.60 55.74 10.43
C VAL A 10 -7.69 54.34 11.01
N SER A 11 -8.78 54.14 11.74
CA SER A 11 -9.24 52.86 12.26
C SER A 11 -9.48 51.90 11.09
N VAL A 12 -8.58 50.93 10.90
CA VAL A 12 -8.83 49.82 9.98
C VAL A 12 -9.62 48.78 10.76
N ALA A 13 -10.94 48.78 10.54
CA ALA A 13 -11.84 47.78 11.06
C ALA A 13 -11.35 46.39 10.61
N ALA A 14 -10.95 45.57 11.58
CA ALA A 14 -10.71 44.16 11.40
C ALA A 14 -12.06 43.48 11.10
N LEU A 15 -12.38 43.32 9.81
CA LEU A 15 -13.45 42.44 9.38
C LEU A 15 -12.95 41.00 9.47
N SER A 16 -13.09 40.41 10.65
CA SER A 16 -13.01 38.98 10.85
C SER A 16 -14.21 38.30 10.17
N LEU A 17 -14.09 38.03 8.87
CA LEU A 17 -14.96 37.08 8.17
C LEU A 17 -14.56 35.66 8.58
N THR A 18 -15.15 35.17 9.66
CA THR A 18 -15.24 33.74 9.93
C THR A 18 -16.16 33.12 8.88
N ALA A 19 -15.58 32.75 7.73
CA ALA A 19 -16.23 31.90 6.76
C ALA A 19 -16.41 30.51 7.39
N LEU A 20 -17.61 30.26 7.92
CA LEU A 20 -18.09 28.92 8.25
C LEU A 20 -18.19 28.13 6.93
N LEU A 21 -17.12 27.43 6.58
CA LEU A 21 -17.17 26.42 5.52
C LEU A 21 -18.06 25.26 6.02
N PRO A 22 -19.10 24.86 5.25
CA PRO A 22 -19.79 23.63 5.53
C PRO A 22 -18.79 22.49 5.32
N PHE A 23 -18.57 21.69 6.35
CA PHE A 23 -17.90 20.40 6.22
C PHE A 23 -18.65 19.60 5.17
N ALA A 24 -18.05 19.47 3.99
CA ALA A 24 -18.49 18.54 2.97
C ALA A 24 -18.35 17.13 3.56
N ALA A 25 -19.47 16.56 4.01
CA ALA A 25 -19.57 15.15 4.24
C ALA A 25 -19.46 14.46 2.88
N SER A 26 -18.27 13.95 2.56
CA SER A 26 -18.08 13.01 1.47
C SER A 26 -18.92 11.77 1.77
N SER A 27 -20.14 11.70 1.22
CA SER A 27 -20.85 10.44 1.09
C SER A 27 -20.09 9.59 0.08
N ILE A 28 -19.19 8.76 0.59
CA ILE A 28 -18.68 7.62 -0.16
C ILE A 28 -19.90 6.73 -0.40
N ALA A 29 -20.49 6.83 -1.59
CA ALA A 29 -21.38 5.81 -2.11
C ALA A 29 -20.53 4.54 -2.28
N GLY A 30 -20.53 3.72 -1.24
CA GLY A 30 -19.94 2.39 -1.26
C GLY A 30 -20.72 1.54 -2.27
N ASP A 31 -20.03 1.18 -3.34
CA ASP A 31 -20.46 0.25 -4.36
C ASP A 31 -20.88 -1.08 -3.69
N SER A 32 -22.18 -1.35 -3.72
CA SER A 32 -22.80 -2.52 -3.12
C SER A 32 -22.58 -3.75 -4.00
N ASN A 33 -21.34 -4.23 -4.10
CA ASN A 33 -21.08 -5.59 -4.52
C ASN A 33 -21.25 -6.50 -3.31
N GLY A 34 -22.50 -6.93 -3.09
CA GLY A 34 -22.91 -7.83 -2.01
C GLY A 34 -22.26 -9.20 -2.10
N TYR A 35 -21.02 -9.30 -1.64
CA TYR A 35 -20.45 -10.57 -1.23
C TYR A 35 -21.09 -10.93 0.11
N VAL A 36 -22.14 -11.75 0.06
CA VAL A 36 -22.73 -12.39 1.25
C VAL A 36 -21.70 -13.39 1.78
N TRP A 37 -20.89 -12.96 2.75
CA TRP A 37 -20.10 -13.87 3.55
C TRP A 37 -21.05 -14.68 4.42
N HIS A 38 -21.30 -15.93 4.04
CA HIS A 38 -21.95 -16.89 4.92
C HIS A 38 -21.00 -17.16 6.10
N TYR A 39 -21.18 -16.42 7.19
CA TYR A 39 -20.64 -16.79 8.49
C TYR A 39 -21.26 -18.14 8.89
N ARG A 40 -20.53 -19.23 8.68
CA ARG A 40 -20.84 -20.48 9.38
C ARG A 40 -20.59 -20.23 10.87
N PRO A 41 -21.61 -20.33 11.74
CA PRO A 41 -21.35 -20.29 13.17
C PRO A 41 -20.50 -21.52 13.52
N HIS A 42 -19.27 -21.29 13.97
CA HIS A 42 -18.49 -22.33 14.62
C HIS A 42 -19.26 -22.76 15.88
N ASN A 43 -19.80 -23.97 15.87
CA ASN A 43 -20.33 -24.60 17.08
C ASN A 43 -19.22 -24.57 18.14
N LYS A 44 -19.43 -23.77 19.17
CA LYS A 44 -18.61 -23.80 20.38
C LYS A 44 -18.82 -25.17 21.03
N SER A 45 -17.95 -26.14 20.74
CA SER A 45 -17.85 -27.34 21.55
C SER A 45 -17.34 -26.90 22.93
N VAL A 46 -18.22 -26.97 23.93
CA VAL A 46 -17.86 -26.76 25.33
C VAL A 46 -16.80 -27.79 25.69
N TYR A 47 -15.58 -27.32 25.93
CA TYR A 47 -14.50 -28.15 26.44
C TYR A 47 -14.85 -28.59 27.87
N GLN A 48 -15.19 -29.86 28.06
CA GLN A 48 -15.21 -30.47 29.38
C GLN A 48 -13.77 -30.88 29.75
N PRO A 49 -13.16 -30.28 30.78
CA PRO A 49 -11.85 -30.73 31.23
C PRO A 49 -12.01 -32.07 31.94
N HIS A 50 -11.65 -33.16 31.27
CA HIS A 50 -11.46 -34.45 31.94
C HIS A 50 -10.23 -34.31 32.85
N ARG A 51 -10.44 -34.34 34.18
CA ARG A 51 -9.34 -34.36 35.16
C ARG A 51 -8.81 -35.78 35.29
N PRO A 52 -7.57 -36.09 34.88
CA PRO A 52 -6.96 -37.34 35.27
C PRO A 52 -6.63 -37.30 36.78
N ARG A 53 -7.07 -38.36 37.47
CA ARG A 53 -6.61 -38.72 38.83
C ARG A 53 -5.09 -38.86 38.82
N TYR A 54 -4.46 -38.26 39.82
CA TYR A 54 -3.03 -38.39 40.10
C TYR A 54 -2.65 -39.86 40.23
N ASP A 55 -1.57 -40.27 39.58
CA ASP A 55 -0.71 -41.30 40.16
C ASP A 55 0.75 -41.22 39.67
N ARG A 56 1.63 -41.40 40.65
CA ARG A 56 3.08 -41.66 40.62
C ARG A 56 4.04 -40.59 40.14
N VAL A 57 4.65 -40.00 41.17
CA VAL A 57 6.07 -39.65 41.27
C VAL A 57 6.95 -40.62 40.45
N TYR A 58 7.49 -40.13 39.34
CA TYR A 58 8.71 -40.64 38.75
C TYR A 58 9.71 -39.47 38.72
N SER A 59 10.78 -39.60 39.50
CA SER A 59 11.89 -38.66 39.51
C SER A 59 12.61 -38.69 38.16
N TYR A 60 12.18 -37.83 37.24
CA TYR A 60 12.93 -37.60 36.01
C TYR A 60 14.14 -36.71 36.29
N ARG A 61 15.27 -37.40 36.39
CA ARG A 61 16.63 -36.93 36.11
C ARG A 61 16.62 -35.79 35.09
N ARG A 62 17.25 -34.66 35.42
CA ARG A 62 17.60 -33.58 34.48
C ARG A 62 18.10 -34.18 33.16
N ARG A 63 17.33 -34.02 32.10
CA ARG A 63 17.90 -33.87 30.77
C ARG A 63 17.59 -32.45 30.35
N HIS A 64 18.62 -31.62 30.41
CA HIS A 64 18.68 -30.37 29.68
C HIS A 64 18.51 -30.69 28.20
N ASN A 65 17.27 -30.75 27.73
CA ASN A 65 16.97 -30.72 26.30
C ASN A 65 17.06 -29.25 25.88
N HIS A 66 18.30 -28.75 25.72
CA HIS A 66 18.58 -27.41 25.20
C HIS A 66 18.80 -27.40 23.67
N ASP A 67 18.42 -28.45 22.95
CA ASP A 67 18.94 -28.68 21.60
C ASP A 67 17.90 -28.74 20.46
N HIS A 68 16.69 -28.18 20.61
CA HIS A 68 15.71 -28.17 19.50
C HIS A 68 15.18 -26.79 19.03
N ASP A 69 15.73 -25.67 19.52
CA ASP A 69 15.43 -24.34 18.94
C ASP A 69 16.29 -23.99 17.71
N ARG A 70 16.86 -25.00 17.03
CA ARG A 70 17.66 -24.83 15.80
C ARG A 70 17.01 -25.41 14.54
N ASP A 71 15.78 -25.88 14.61
CA ASP A 71 14.93 -26.03 13.42
C ASP A 71 14.26 -24.69 13.06
N ARG A 72 15.03 -23.59 13.18
CA ARG A 72 14.76 -22.41 12.36
C ARG A 72 15.00 -22.85 10.94
N ASP A 73 13.91 -23.19 10.26
CA ASP A 73 13.71 -23.06 8.82
C ASP A 73 15.02 -22.71 8.11
N TYR A 74 15.83 -23.73 7.84
CA TYR A 74 16.95 -23.62 6.92
C TYR A 74 16.30 -23.52 5.52
N VAL A 75 15.59 -22.41 5.29
CA VAL A 75 15.30 -21.94 3.95
C VAL A 75 16.69 -21.76 3.36
N ASP A 76 17.04 -22.68 2.47
CA ASP A 76 18.34 -22.74 1.83
C ASP A 76 18.57 -21.43 1.07
N ASP A 77 19.15 -20.47 1.79
CA ASP A 77 19.45 -19.11 1.34
C ASP A 77 20.37 -19.15 0.11
N LYS A 78 21.01 -20.30 -0.20
CA LYS A 78 21.80 -20.47 -1.42
C LYS A 78 20.97 -20.42 -2.70
N PHE A 79 19.73 -20.93 -2.72
CA PHE A 79 18.92 -20.85 -3.94
C PHE A 79 18.46 -19.42 -4.27
N ASP A 80 18.40 -18.55 -3.26
CA ASP A 80 18.10 -17.12 -3.42
C ASP A 80 19.35 -16.26 -3.62
N ARG A 81 20.56 -16.80 -3.40
CA ARG A 81 21.82 -16.04 -3.47
C ARG A 81 22.25 -15.64 -4.87
N ASP A 82 21.80 -16.33 -5.92
CA ASP A 82 22.36 -16.16 -7.27
C ASP A 82 21.51 -15.31 -8.21
N ARG A 83 20.27 -14.97 -7.82
CA ARG A 83 19.41 -14.09 -8.62
C ARG A 83 19.22 -12.74 -7.94
N GLU A 84 20.14 -11.83 -8.24
CA GLU A 84 20.10 -10.43 -7.81
C GLU A 84 18.79 -9.73 -8.21
N CYS A 85 18.15 -10.22 -9.28
CA CYS A 85 16.84 -9.83 -9.74
C CYS A 85 15.92 -11.05 -9.97
N LYS A 86 14.62 -10.85 -9.76
CA LYS A 86 13.56 -11.82 -10.01
C LYS A 86 13.06 -11.72 -11.47
N PRO A 87 12.31 -12.72 -11.96
CA PRO A 87 11.70 -12.65 -13.30
C PRO A 87 10.89 -11.35 -13.49
N PRO A 88 10.83 -10.81 -14.72
CA PRO A 88 10.08 -9.60 -15.00
C PRO A 88 8.61 -9.78 -14.65
N LEU A 89 8.05 -8.78 -13.98
CA LEU A 89 6.66 -8.75 -13.58
C LEU A 89 6.00 -7.52 -14.18
N ALA A 90 4.79 -7.73 -14.71
CA ALA A 90 3.97 -6.66 -15.25
C ALA A 90 2.66 -6.56 -14.48
N ARG A 91 2.32 -5.36 -14.01
CA ARG A 91 1.09 -5.08 -13.27
C ARG A 91 0.45 -3.78 -13.71
N THR A 92 -0.88 -3.78 -13.71
CA THR A 92 -1.70 -2.64 -14.09
C THR A 92 -2.27 -2.01 -12.83
N GLY A 93 -2.10 -0.70 -12.68
CA GLY A 93 -2.63 0.07 -11.56
C GLY A 93 -4.09 0.44 -11.70
N GLY A 94 -4.62 1.08 -10.67
CA GLY A 94 -5.92 1.76 -10.71
C GLY A 94 -5.93 2.93 -11.70
N GLU A 95 -7.13 3.32 -12.13
CA GLU A 95 -7.36 4.45 -13.04
C GLU A 95 -7.27 5.82 -12.32
N ALA A 96 -6.74 6.85 -12.98
CA ALA A 96 -6.66 8.22 -12.47
C ALA A 96 -6.82 9.25 -13.61
N PHE A 97 -7.22 10.48 -13.30
CA PHE A 97 -7.33 11.54 -14.33
C PHE A 97 -5.94 12.03 -14.79
N ASP A 98 -4.97 12.05 -13.89
CA ASP A 98 -3.59 12.41 -14.21
C ASP A 98 -2.73 11.18 -14.48
N GLU A 99 -1.80 11.31 -15.42
CA GLU A 99 -0.91 10.22 -15.79
C GLU A 99 0.06 9.86 -14.66
N ASP A 100 0.58 10.85 -13.94
CA ASP A 100 1.51 10.61 -12.83
C ASP A 100 0.82 9.89 -11.67
N ASN A 101 -0.43 10.27 -11.37
CA ASN A 101 -1.26 9.55 -10.42
C ASN A 101 -1.55 8.11 -10.88
N ALA A 102 -1.75 7.89 -12.19
CA ALA A 102 -1.93 6.54 -12.74
C ALA A 102 -0.64 5.71 -12.67
N LYS A 103 0.54 6.32 -12.87
CA LYS A 103 1.85 5.66 -12.69
C LYS A 103 2.07 5.28 -11.23
N GLN A 104 1.80 6.18 -10.29
CA GLN A 104 1.92 5.89 -8.86
C GLN A 104 0.99 4.73 -8.43
N ARG A 105 -0.23 4.68 -8.97
CA ARG A 105 -1.15 3.55 -8.74
C ARG A 105 -0.64 2.25 -9.36
N ALA A 106 0.05 2.30 -10.49
CA ALA A 106 0.69 1.13 -11.09
C ALA A 106 1.88 0.65 -10.25
N ASP A 107 2.65 1.58 -9.69
CA ASP A 107 3.75 1.27 -8.77
C ASP A 107 3.23 0.53 -7.56
N LEU A 108 2.25 1.08 -6.85
CA LEU A 108 1.67 0.44 -5.66
C LEU A 108 1.16 -0.98 -5.96
N ALA A 109 0.41 -1.15 -7.06
CA ALA A 109 -0.08 -2.47 -7.47
C ALA A 109 1.05 -3.46 -7.81
N TRP A 110 2.16 -2.97 -8.39
CA TRP A 110 3.33 -3.78 -8.65
C TRP A 110 4.08 -4.13 -7.36
N GLN A 111 4.24 -3.17 -6.45
CA GLN A 111 4.91 -3.37 -5.16
C GLN A 111 4.18 -4.42 -4.31
N GLU A 112 2.84 -4.34 -4.25
CA GLU A 112 2.01 -5.31 -3.54
C GLU A 112 2.21 -6.73 -4.07
N GLU A 113 2.22 -6.89 -5.40
CA GLU A 113 2.45 -8.19 -6.04
C GLU A 113 3.87 -8.71 -5.80
N VAL A 114 4.88 -7.85 -5.94
CA VAL A 114 6.29 -8.20 -5.67
C VAL A 114 6.46 -8.62 -4.22
N ARG A 115 5.84 -7.90 -3.28
CA ARG A 115 5.88 -8.21 -1.86
C ARG A 115 5.25 -9.57 -1.58
N PHE A 116 4.14 -9.89 -2.24
CA PHE A 116 3.48 -11.19 -2.11
C PHE A 116 4.34 -12.34 -2.66
N LEU A 117 4.97 -12.16 -3.82
CA LEU A 117 5.73 -13.21 -4.50
C LEU A 117 7.14 -13.43 -3.94
N TRP A 118 7.84 -12.36 -3.57
CA TRP A 118 9.28 -12.39 -3.27
C TRP A 118 9.67 -11.66 -1.98
N GLY A 119 8.72 -10.99 -1.33
CA GLY A 119 8.94 -10.25 -0.10
C GLY A 119 9.42 -8.81 -0.31
N GLU A 120 9.55 -8.09 0.81
CA GLU A 120 9.76 -6.63 0.84
C GLU A 120 11.12 -6.19 0.27
N ARG A 121 12.13 -7.07 0.27
CA ARG A 121 13.49 -6.76 -0.20
C ARG A 121 13.59 -6.45 -1.70
N TYR A 122 12.57 -6.82 -2.47
CA TYR A 122 12.53 -6.65 -3.92
C TYR A 122 11.49 -5.62 -4.39
N MET A 123 10.66 -5.11 -3.48
CA MET A 123 9.47 -4.31 -3.84
C MET A 123 9.81 -2.86 -4.19
N ASP A 124 11.00 -2.37 -3.87
CA ASP A 124 11.34 -0.98 -4.18
C ASP A 124 11.54 -0.79 -5.70
N VAL A 125 10.63 -0.03 -6.30
CA VAL A 125 10.65 0.30 -7.74
C VAL A 125 11.94 1.05 -8.11
N ALA A 126 12.53 1.83 -7.19
CA ALA A 126 13.78 2.54 -7.45
C ALA A 126 14.97 1.58 -7.64
N ASN A 127 14.90 0.38 -7.06
CA ASN A 127 15.89 -0.67 -7.26
C ASN A 127 15.57 -1.59 -8.44
N ALA A 128 14.35 -1.50 -9.00
CA ALA A 128 13.93 -2.34 -10.10
C ALA A 128 14.63 -1.96 -11.41
N GLN A 129 14.95 -2.96 -12.24
CA GLN A 129 15.59 -2.73 -13.53
C GLN A 129 14.58 -2.76 -14.67
N ARG A 130 14.90 -2.03 -15.75
CA ARG A 130 14.12 -2.01 -17.00
C ARG A 130 12.64 -1.64 -16.79
N ALA A 131 12.35 -0.78 -15.82
CA ALA A 131 11.00 -0.29 -15.59
C ALA A 131 10.48 0.44 -16.84
N ARG A 132 9.33 -0.01 -17.34
CA ARG A 132 8.61 0.59 -18.47
C ARG A 132 7.17 0.82 -18.09
N TYR A 133 6.65 1.98 -18.42
CA TYR A 133 5.24 2.33 -18.23
C TYR A 133 4.53 2.38 -19.56
N GLU A 134 3.39 1.71 -19.62
CA GLU A 134 2.45 1.75 -20.72
C GLU A 134 1.16 2.35 -20.18
N CYS A 135 0.95 3.64 -20.45
CA CYS A 135 -0.25 4.35 -20.04
C CYS A 135 -1.21 4.45 -21.20
N SER A 136 -2.44 4.00 -20.99
CA SER A 136 -3.53 4.12 -21.95
C SER A 136 -4.70 4.84 -21.31
N ARG A 137 -5.55 5.39 -22.17
CA ARG A 137 -6.88 5.82 -21.78
C ARG A 137 -7.67 4.61 -21.25
N SER A 138 -8.27 4.74 -20.08
CA SER A 138 -9.03 3.65 -19.43
C SER A 138 -10.54 3.77 -19.63
N SER A 139 -11.05 5.00 -19.79
CA SER A 139 -12.46 5.26 -20.05
C SER A 139 -12.70 5.45 -21.55
N THR A 140 -13.44 4.54 -22.19
CA THR A 140 -14.30 4.94 -23.30
C THR A 140 -15.43 5.73 -22.66
N ASN A 141 -15.47 7.06 -22.86
CA ASN A 141 -16.56 7.87 -22.34
C ASN A 141 -17.85 7.50 -23.10
N GLU A 142 -18.50 6.41 -22.71
CA GLU A 142 -19.73 5.94 -23.34
C GLU A 142 -20.95 6.66 -22.80
N SER A 143 -20.84 7.28 -21.62
CA SER A 143 -21.90 8.14 -21.08
C SER A 143 -21.91 9.50 -21.78
N TRP A 144 -23.12 10.03 -22.03
CA TRP A 144 -23.31 11.33 -22.68
C TRP A 144 -22.63 12.47 -21.88
N ILE A 145 -22.63 12.37 -20.54
CA ILE A 145 -21.94 13.28 -19.63
C ILE A 145 -20.42 13.18 -19.78
N GLY A 146 -19.89 11.97 -19.97
CA GLY A 146 -18.46 11.77 -20.23
C GLY A 146 -18.02 12.39 -21.55
N LYS A 147 -18.83 12.27 -22.62
CA LYS A 147 -18.56 12.91 -23.92
C LYS A 147 -18.66 14.43 -23.88
N ALA A 148 -19.61 14.96 -23.12
CA ALA A 148 -19.76 16.41 -22.93
C ALA A 148 -18.59 16.99 -22.10
N GLY A 149 -18.21 16.31 -21.01
CA GLY A 149 -17.06 16.68 -20.18
C GLY A 149 -15.75 16.65 -20.97
N GLU A 150 -15.57 15.66 -21.84
CA GLU A 150 -14.40 15.56 -22.72
C GLU A 150 -14.32 16.67 -23.78
N ARG A 151 -15.46 17.17 -24.28
CA ARG A 151 -15.47 18.32 -25.20
C ARG A 151 -15.14 19.64 -24.51
N ILE A 152 -15.43 19.77 -23.21
CA ILE A 152 -15.26 21.02 -22.45
C ILE A 152 -13.88 21.06 -21.76
N ALA A 153 -13.45 19.95 -21.17
CA ALA A 153 -12.20 19.84 -20.41
C ALA A 153 -11.10 19.07 -21.15
N GLY A 154 -11.36 18.60 -22.38
CA GLY A 154 -10.39 17.88 -23.19
C GLY A 154 -9.88 16.59 -22.54
N ASP A 155 -8.60 16.30 -22.76
CA ASP A 155 -7.92 15.12 -22.23
C ASP A 155 -7.82 15.08 -20.69
N ALA A 156 -8.06 16.20 -20.00
CA ALA A 156 -8.03 16.26 -18.53
C ALA A 156 -9.23 15.56 -17.89
N ALA A 157 -10.35 15.40 -18.60
CA ALA A 157 -11.52 14.65 -18.12
C ALA A 157 -11.43 13.14 -18.38
N VAL A 158 -10.34 12.69 -19.02
CA VAL A 158 -10.19 11.31 -19.45
C VAL A 158 -9.36 10.54 -18.43
N LYS A 159 -9.98 9.56 -17.78
CA LYS A 159 -9.23 8.65 -16.91
C LYS A 159 -8.22 7.84 -17.73
N LYS A 160 -6.99 7.82 -17.23
CA LYS A 160 -5.85 7.03 -17.70
C LYS A 160 -5.61 5.86 -16.76
N ARG A 161 -5.01 4.80 -17.28
CA ARG A 161 -4.54 3.65 -16.50
C ARG A 161 -3.17 3.25 -17.03
N CYS A 162 -2.24 3.00 -16.12
CA CYS A 162 -0.87 2.63 -16.47
C CYS A 162 -0.58 1.19 -16.09
N ARG A 163 0.22 0.53 -16.91
CA ARG A 163 0.84 -0.77 -16.64
C ARG A 163 2.34 -0.55 -16.49
N ILE A 164 2.91 -1.04 -15.39
CA ILE A 164 4.36 -1.10 -15.20
C ILE A 164 4.84 -2.51 -15.53
N THR A 165 5.93 -2.62 -16.27
CA THR A 165 6.70 -3.85 -16.45
C THR A 165 8.12 -3.60 -15.97
N ALA A 166 8.58 -4.36 -14.98
CA ALA A 166 9.90 -4.18 -14.38
C ALA A 166 10.50 -5.50 -13.90
N LEU A 167 11.82 -5.57 -13.78
CA LEU A 167 12.53 -6.64 -13.09
C LEU A 167 12.75 -6.24 -11.62
N PRO A 168 12.11 -6.92 -10.66
CA PRO A 168 12.33 -6.65 -9.25
C PRO A 168 13.74 -7.05 -8.85
N CYS A 169 14.50 -6.15 -8.25
CA CYS A 169 15.88 -6.41 -7.83
C CYS A 169 16.07 -6.00 -6.38
N ARG A 170 17.07 -6.61 -5.75
CA ARG A 170 17.41 -6.31 -4.36
C ARG A 170 18.11 -4.95 -4.24
N GLY A 171 17.79 -4.18 -3.19
CA GLY A 171 18.44 -2.90 -2.91
C GLY A 171 19.92 -3.02 -2.54
N GLU A 172 20.69 -1.94 -2.65
CA GLU A 172 22.16 -1.97 -2.48
C GLU A 172 22.62 -2.19 -1.03
N ARG A 173 21.88 -1.69 -0.03
CA ARG A 173 22.16 -1.93 1.39
C ARG A 173 22.16 -3.42 1.72
N ASP A 174 21.20 -4.13 1.18
CA ASP A 174 21.08 -5.58 1.28
C ASP A 174 22.22 -6.34 0.59
N LYS A 175 22.90 -5.72 -0.39
CA LYS A 175 24.06 -6.30 -1.07
C LYS A 175 25.34 -6.13 -0.26
N ALA A 176 25.49 -5.01 0.45
CA ALA A 176 26.63 -4.75 1.32
C ALA A 176 26.69 -5.78 2.46
N ASP A 177 25.56 -6.03 3.12
CA ASP A 177 25.45 -7.04 4.19
C ASP A 177 25.84 -8.47 3.75
N LYS A 178 25.77 -8.77 2.44
CA LYS A 178 26.19 -10.07 1.88
C LYS A 178 27.71 -10.14 1.66
N ARG A 179 28.40 -9.02 1.40
CA ARG A 179 29.85 -9.00 1.15
C ARG A 179 30.66 -9.18 2.43
N ASP A 180 30.12 -8.76 3.56
CA ASP A 180 30.81 -8.77 4.85
C ASP A 180 30.61 -10.09 5.64
N ARG A 181 29.99 -11.11 5.02
CA ARG A 181 29.56 -12.36 5.66
C ARG A 181 29.99 -13.59 4.89
#